data_AF-A0A140HPP5-F1
#
_entry.id   AF-A0A140HPP5-F1
#
_cell.length_a   1.000
_cell.length_b   1.000
_cell.length_c   1.000
_cell.angle_alpha   90.00
_cell.angle_beta   90.00
_cell.angle_gamma   90.00
#
_symmetry.space_group_name_H-M   'P 1'
#
loop_
_entity.id
_entity.type
_entity.pdbx_description
1 polymer ?
#
loop_
_entity_poly.entity_id
_entity_poly.type
_entity_poly.pdbx_seq_one_letter_code
_entity_poly.pdbx_strand_id
1 'polypeptide(L)' 'IVHTQGYIHCHTPATDASSMVKAIMDELFDYFTGMTLPAKVRVSMACCLNMCGAVHCSDIALLGYHRKPPVIDHE' A
#
# COMPACT_ATOMS: atom_id res chain seq x y z
N ILE A 1 -3.26 -9.01 -1.17
CA ILE A 1 -2.49 -7.76 -1.35
C ILE A 1 -1.30 -7.83 -0.41
N VAL A 2 -0.08 -7.76 -0.93
CA VAL A 2 1.12 -7.64 -0.07
C VAL A 2 1.14 -6.22 0.48
N HIS A 3 1.27 -6.05 1.80
CA HIS A 3 1.26 -4.72 2.40
C HIS A 3 2.21 -4.54 3.60
N THR A 4 2.51 -3.29 3.91
CA THR A 4 3.38 -2.87 5.01
C THR A 4 2.62 -2.65 6.33
N GLN A 5 3.32 -2.22 7.38
CA GLN A 5 2.74 -1.97 8.71
C GLN A 5 1.80 -0.75 8.79
N GLY A 6 2.09 0.35 8.06
CA GLY A 6 1.28 1.58 8.16
C GLY A 6 1.30 2.22 9.55
N TYR A 7 0.19 2.87 9.92
CA TYR A 7 0.05 3.58 11.20
C TYR A 7 0.00 2.66 12.43
N ILE A 8 -0.14 1.34 12.23
CA ILE A 8 -0.16 0.37 13.33
C ILE A 8 1.19 0.29 14.04
N HIS A 9 2.31 0.52 13.34
CA HIS A 9 3.63 0.31 13.92
C HIS A 9 4.77 1.16 13.35
N CYS A 10 4.70 1.58 12.08
CA CYS A 10 5.82 2.28 11.45
C CYS A 10 5.90 3.74 11.93
N HIS A 11 7.11 4.30 12.01
CA HIS A 11 7.35 5.72 12.35
C HIS A 11 7.60 6.62 11.14
N THR A 12 7.75 6.06 9.93
CA THR A 12 7.81 6.81 8.66
C THR A 12 6.59 6.67 7.72
N PRO A 13 5.38 6.29 8.17
CA PRO A 13 4.25 6.09 7.26
C PRO A 13 3.68 7.44 6.79
N ALA A 14 3.39 7.54 5.49
CA ALA A 14 2.62 8.62 4.91
C ALA A 14 1.10 8.33 4.93
N THR A 15 0.70 7.06 5.10
CA THR A 15 -0.69 6.61 5.12
C THR A 15 -0.82 5.30 5.89
N ASP A 16 -2.04 4.93 6.27
CA ASP A 16 -2.31 3.62 6.86
C ASP A 16 -2.34 2.50 5.81
N ALA A 17 -1.83 1.33 6.16
CA ALA A 17 -1.78 0.18 5.28
C ALA A 17 -3.01 -0.71 5.43
N SER A 18 -3.35 -1.09 6.66
CA SER A 18 -4.39 -2.09 6.93
C SER A 18 -5.78 -1.62 6.49
N SER A 19 -6.14 -0.35 6.76
CA SER A 19 -7.42 0.22 6.32
C SER A 19 -7.53 0.30 4.81
N MET A 20 -6.48 0.78 4.11
CA MET A 20 -6.50 0.84 2.64
C MET A 20 -6.62 -0.55 2.01
N VAL A 21 -5.87 -1.52 2.52
CA VAL A 21 -5.95 -2.91 2.04
C VAL A 21 -7.34 -3.49 2.29
N LYS A 22 -7.92 -3.26 3.46
CA LYS A 22 -9.28 -3.73 3.77
C LYS A 22 -10.30 -3.13 2.80
N ALA A 23 -10.31 -1.81 2.63
CA ALA A 23 -11.24 -1.14 1.73
C ALA A 23 -11.13 -1.64 0.28
N ILE A 24 -9.91 -1.87 -0.20
CA ILE A 24 -9.68 -2.37 -1.57
C ILE A 24 -10.06 -3.85 -1.70
N MET A 25 -9.77 -4.67 -0.69
CA MET A 25 -10.14 -6.08 -0.73
C MET A 25 -11.65 -6.30 -0.68
N ASP A 26 -12.39 -5.41 -0.01
CA ASP A 26 -13.85 -5.46 0.02
C ASP A 26 -14.44 -5.20 -1.37
N GLU A 27 -13.91 -4.21 -2.10
CA GLU A 27 -14.34 -3.92 -3.48
C GLU A 27 -13.89 -4.99 -4.48
N LEU A 28 -12.69 -5.57 -4.29
CA LEU A 28 -12.14 -6.57 -5.21
C LEU A 28 -12.52 -8.01 -4.86
N PHE A 29 -13.40 -8.23 -3.89
CA PHE A 29 -13.71 -9.57 -3.37
C PHE A 29 -14.24 -10.53 -4.45
N ASP A 30 -15.09 -10.02 -5.35
CA ASP A 30 -15.65 -10.82 -6.45
C ASP A 30 -14.56 -11.30 -7.42
N TYR A 31 -13.54 -10.47 -7.68
CA TYR A 31 -12.38 -10.85 -8.50
C TYR A 31 -11.42 -11.79 -7.78
N PHE A 32 -11.43 -11.83 -6.44
CA PHE A 32 -10.60 -12.74 -5.66
C PHE A 32 -11.13 -14.19 -5.72
N THR A 33 -12.45 -14.36 -5.78
CA THR A 33 -13.09 -15.68 -5.83
C THR A 33 -13.25 -16.21 -7.26
N GLY A 34 -13.33 -15.31 -8.26
CA GLY A 34 -13.44 -15.66 -9.67
C GLY A 34 -12.11 -15.72 -10.44
N MET A 35 -12.20 -16.11 -11.71
CA MET A 35 -11.09 -16.05 -12.69
C MET A 35 -11.57 -15.37 -13.98
N THR A 36 -12.04 -14.12 -13.86
CA THR A 36 -12.60 -13.35 -14.98
C THR A 36 -11.57 -12.48 -15.70
N LEU A 37 -10.37 -12.33 -15.14
CA LEU A 37 -9.30 -11.50 -15.69
C LEU A 37 -8.40 -12.30 -16.64
N PRO A 38 -7.82 -11.70 -17.69
CA PRO A 38 -6.96 -12.40 -18.64
C PRO A 38 -5.68 -13.00 -18.02
N ALA A 39 -5.23 -12.44 -16.89
CA ALA A 39 -4.09 -12.92 -16.13
C ALA A 39 -4.25 -12.58 -14.63
N LYS A 40 -3.41 -13.19 -13.79
CA LYS A 40 -3.40 -12.92 -12.35
C LYS A 40 -2.85 -11.52 -12.07
N VAL A 41 -3.72 -10.65 -11.56
CA VAL A 41 -3.35 -9.30 -11.11
C VAL A 41 -2.79 -9.35 -9.68
N ARG A 42 -1.64 -8.71 -9.47
CA ARG A 42 -1.00 -8.53 -8.17
C ARG A 42 -1.10 -7.06 -7.76
N VAL A 43 -1.84 -6.83 -6.68
CA VAL A 43 -1.93 -5.52 -6.04
C VAL A 43 -1.07 -5.52 -4.78
N SER A 44 -0.27 -4.47 -4.58
CA SER A 44 0.53 -4.26 -3.37
C SER A 44 0.41 -2.85 -2.83
N MET A 45 0.64 -2.69 -1.53
CA MET A 45 0.54 -1.42 -0.83
C MET A 45 1.78 -1.17 0.04
N ALA A 46 2.35 0.02 -0.02
CA ALA A 46 3.38 0.48 0.90
C ALA A 46 3.01 1.82 1.51
N CYS A 47 3.22 1.94 2.82
CA CYS A 47 2.89 3.15 3.56
C CYS A 47 3.85 4.32 3.29
N CYS A 48 5.02 4.08 2.70
CA CYS A 48 5.98 5.10 2.30
C CYS A 48 6.92 4.59 1.18
N LEU A 49 7.77 5.48 0.66
CA LEU A 49 8.73 5.23 -0.42
C LEU A 49 9.83 4.21 -0.12
N ASN A 50 9.97 3.75 1.13
CA ASN A 50 10.87 2.63 1.44
C ASN A 50 10.38 1.32 0.83
N MET A 51 9.11 1.25 0.39
CA MET A 51 8.54 0.13 -0.36
C MET A 51 8.89 -1.23 0.23
N CYS A 52 8.66 -1.43 1.54
CA CYS A 52 8.99 -2.67 2.28
C CYS A 52 8.13 -3.87 1.83
N GLY A 53 8.29 -4.31 0.59
CA GLY A 53 7.47 -5.32 -0.07
C GLY A 53 7.59 -5.25 -1.59
N ALA A 54 6.47 -5.45 -2.29
CA ALA A 54 6.44 -5.65 -3.74
C ALA A 54 5.88 -4.47 -4.55
N VAL A 55 5.74 -3.27 -3.95
CA VAL A 55 5.13 -2.11 -4.62
C VAL A 55 5.86 -1.72 -5.92
N HIS A 56 7.18 -1.83 -5.97
CA HIS A 56 7.98 -1.51 -7.16
C HIS A 56 7.84 -2.53 -8.31
N CYS A 57 7.20 -3.68 -8.08
CA CYS A 57 7.11 -4.79 -9.04
C CYS A 57 5.70 -5.41 -9.11
N SER A 58 4.68 -4.65 -8.71
CA SER A 58 3.27 -5.08 -8.76
C SER A 58 2.56 -4.52 -9.99
N ASP A 59 1.56 -5.25 -10.49
CA ASP A 59 0.72 -4.80 -11.60
C ASP A 59 -0.02 -3.50 -11.25
N ILE A 60 -0.49 -3.40 -10.00
CA ILE A 60 -1.06 -2.18 -9.42
C ILE A 60 -0.39 -1.94 -8.07
N ALA A 61 0.13 -0.73 -7.89
CA ALA A 61 0.92 -0.34 -6.73
C ALA A 61 0.32 0.89 -6.03
N LEU A 62 0.09 0.77 -4.73
CA LEU A 62 -0.38 1.86 -3.88
C LEU A 62 0.79 2.32 -3.00
N LEU A 63 1.07 3.62 -3.04
CA LEU A 63 2.21 4.19 -2.35
C LEU A 63 1.79 5.42 -1.54
N GLY A 64 2.05 5.37 -0.23
CA GLY A 64 1.98 6.55 0.61
C GLY A 64 3.05 7.56 0.21
N TYR A 65 2.64 8.81 -0.01
CA TYR A 65 3.52 9.84 -0.57
C TYR A 65 3.41 11.16 0.20
N HIS A 66 4.54 11.67 0.69
CA HIS A 66 4.62 12.99 1.29
C HIS A 66 4.77 14.06 0.20
N ARG A 67 4.16 15.24 0.39
CA ARG A 67 4.20 16.36 -0.57
C ARG A 67 4.81 17.63 0.02
N LYS A 68 5.46 17.53 1.18
CA LYS A 68 6.10 18.64 1.89
C LYS A 68 7.53 18.26 2.25
N PRO A 69 8.48 19.21 2.23
CA PRO A 69 9.81 19.00 2.79
C PRO A 69 9.74 18.64 4.28
N PRO A 70 10.77 17.97 4.85
CA PRO A 70 10.88 17.76 6.29
C PRO A 70 10.92 19.10 7.03
N VAL A 71 10.28 19.15 8.20
CA VAL A 71 10.48 20.23 9.17
C VAL A 71 11.72 19.86 9.98
N ILE A 72 12.69 20.76 10.04
CA ILE A 72 13.95 20.54 10.77
C ILE A 72 13.76 21.05 12.19
N ASP A 73 13.95 20.18 13.18
CA ASP A 73 14.02 20.53 14.59
C ASP A 73 15.48 20.85 14.95
N HIS A 74 15.72 22.06 15.47
CA HIS A 74 17.05 22.62 15.70
C HIS A 74 17.40 22.82 17.18
N GLU A 75 16.45 22.58 18.10
CA GLU A 75 16.74 22.50 19.54
C GLU A 75 17.61 21.26 19.86
#